data_AF-A0A2V5R817-F1
#
_entry.id   AF-A0A2V5R817-F1
#
_cell.length_a   1.000
_cell.length_b   1.000
_cell.length_c   1.000
_cell.angle_alpha   90.00
_cell.angle_beta   90.00
_cell.angle_gamma   90.00
#
_symmetry.space_group_name_H-M   'P 1'
#
loop_
_entity.id
_entity.type
_entity.pdbx_description
1 polymer ?
#
loop_
_entity_poly.entity_id
_entity_poly.type
_entity_poly.pdbx_seq_one_letter_code
_entity_poly.pdbx_strand_id
1 'polypeptide(L)'
;MILSHKHKFIFIKTAKTAGTSIEIFLSKYCGPTDVVTPITPPIEGHQPRSYQGLINPMPEILERPGKFFSALRHTLTSREKFYRHMPAFEVQQRVPSRVWNSYFKFCVERNPWDK
;
A
#
# COMPACT_ATOMS: atom_id res chain seq x y z
N MET A 1 0.17 -1.30 5.21
CA MET A 1 -0.36 -0.05 4.61
C MET A 1 -1.88 -0.12 4.64
N ILE A 2 -2.55 1.01 4.87
CA ILE A 2 -4.01 1.12 4.74
C ILE A 2 -4.35 2.26 3.78
N LEU A 3 -5.34 2.05 2.92
CA LEU A 3 -6.02 3.12 2.19
C LEU A 3 -7.51 3.05 2.54
N SER A 4 -7.99 4.04 3.29
CA SER A 4 -9.41 4.12 3.64
C SER A 4 -10.12 5.12 2.73
N HIS A 5 -11.00 4.61 1.87
CA HIS A 5 -11.94 5.41 1.10
C HIS A 5 -13.04 5.99 1.99
N LYS A 6 -13.48 5.21 2.99
CA LYS A 6 -14.51 5.63 3.97
C LYS A 6 -14.10 6.91 4.71
N HIS A 7 -12.87 6.94 5.23
CA HIS A 7 -12.35 8.04 6.06
C HIS A 7 -11.36 8.94 5.31
N LYS A 8 -11.16 8.72 4.01
CA LYS A 8 -10.27 9.49 3.13
C LYS A 8 -8.85 9.66 3.68
N PHE A 9 -8.21 8.56 4.09
CA PHE A 9 -6.81 8.58 4.50
C PHE A 9 -5.97 7.48 3.84
N ILE A 10 -4.66 7.71 3.82
CA ILE A 10 -3.63 6.76 3.39
C ILE A 10 -2.58 6.67 4.51
N PHE A 11 -2.50 5.49 5.14
CA PHE A 11 -1.44 5.17 6.09
C PHE A 11 -0.28 4.47 5.37
N ILE A 12 0.81 5.22 5.18
CA ILE A 12 2.04 4.74 4.55
C ILE A 12 2.90 4.11 5.65
N LYS A 13 3.01 2.79 5.62
CA LYS A 13 3.64 2.00 6.70
C LYS A 13 5.12 1.78 6.43
N THR A 14 5.98 2.38 7.24
CA THR A 14 7.43 2.13 7.23
C THR A 14 7.80 0.91 8.09
N ALA A 15 9.03 0.43 7.94
CA ALA A 15 9.51 -0.77 8.63
C ALA A 15 9.87 -0.47 10.09
N LYS A 16 9.49 -1.37 11.01
CA LYS A 16 9.91 -1.38 12.42
C LYS A 16 9.53 -0.13 13.25
N THR A 17 8.43 0.54 12.88
CA THR A 17 7.92 1.77 13.52
C THR A 17 6.59 1.56 14.24
N ALA A 18 6.37 0.37 14.81
CA ALA A 18 5.09 -0.05 15.40
C ALA A 18 3.88 0.03 14.44
N GLY A 19 4.12 0.12 13.12
CA GLY A 19 3.05 0.23 12.12
C GLY A 19 2.13 -0.99 12.03
N THR A 20 2.50 -2.14 12.58
CA THR A 20 1.59 -3.30 12.73
C THR A 20 0.48 -3.03 13.75
N SER A 21 0.82 -2.42 14.90
CA SER A 21 -0.17 -2.06 15.92
C SER A 21 -1.17 -1.02 15.39
N ILE A 22 -0.68 -0.02 14.66
CA ILE A 22 -1.51 1.00 14.01
C ILE A 22 -2.45 0.36 12.98
N GLU A 23 -1.94 -0.57 12.17
CA GLU A 23 -2.74 -1.26 11.15
C GLU A 23 -3.85 -2.12 11.75
N ILE A 24 -3.56 -2.86 12.84
CA ILE A 24 -4.57 -3.64 13.59
C ILE A 24 -5.64 -2.71 14.19
N PHE A 25 -5.25 -1.58 14.76
CA PHE A 25 -6.20 -0.63 15.35
C PHE A 25 -7.10 0.02 14.28
N LEU A 26 -6.52 0.55 13.21
CA LEU A 26 -7.26 1.27 12.17
C LEU A 26 -8.10 0.36 11.28
N SER A 27 -7.68 -0.89 11.05
CA SER A 27 -8.41 -1.84 10.18
C SER A 27 -9.83 -2.13 10.67
N LYS A 28 -10.08 -2.02 11.99
CA LYS A 28 -11.41 -2.16 12.62
C LYS A 28 -12.41 -1.10 12.15
N TYR A 29 -11.92 0.08 11.77
CA TYR A 29 -12.75 1.20 11.32
C TYR A 29 -12.85 1.32 9.80
N CYS A 30 -12.09 0.50 9.07
CA CYS A 30 -12.06 0.49 7.61
C CYS A 30 -13.35 -0.12 7.03
N GLY A 31 -13.84 0.49 5.95
CA GLY A 31 -14.99 0.02 5.17
C GLY A 31 -14.69 -1.26 4.36
N PRO A 32 -15.72 -1.78 3.66
CA PRO A 32 -15.59 -2.98 2.83
C PRO A 32 -14.75 -2.75 1.56
N THR A 33 -14.73 -1.53 1.03
CA THR A 33 -13.98 -1.16 -0.18
C THR A 33 -12.56 -0.65 0.13
N ASP A 34 -12.23 -0.44 1.40
CA ASP A 34 -10.93 0.06 1.83
C ASP A 34 -9.85 -1.00 1.60
N VAL A 35 -8.61 -0.55 1.36
CA VAL A 35 -7.46 -1.43 1.18
C VAL A 35 -6.78 -1.66 2.52
N VAL A 36 -6.64 -2.93 2.90
CA VAL A 36 -5.87 -3.36 4.06
C VAL A 36 -4.90 -4.45 3.63
N THR A 37 -3.60 -4.18 3.72
CA THR A 37 -2.56 -5.11 3.26
C THR A 37 -2.37 -6.29 4.20
N PRO A 38 -1.86 -7.44 3.71
CA PRO A 38 -1.60 -8.59 4.56
C PRO A 38 -0.47 -8.36 5.56
N ILE A 39 -0.66 -8.88 6.79
CA ILE A 39 0.36 -8.98 7.83
C ILE A 39 0.83 -10.43 7.93
N THR A 40 2.14 -10.62 8.10
CA THR A 40 2.82 -11.92 8.14
C THR A 40 3.71 -11.92 9.36
N PRO A 41 3.56 -12.88 10.28
CA PRO A 41 2.49 -13.90 10.31
C PRO A 41 1.09 -13.27 10.48
N PRO A 42 -0.01 -13.99 10.15
CA PRO A 42 -1.37 -13.51 10.43
C PRO A 42 -1.55 -13.24 11.93
N ILE A 43 -2.25 -12.15 12.26
CA ILE A 43 -2.50 -11.72 13.64
C ILE A 43 -4.02 -11.61 13.83
N GLU A 44 -4.49 -12.02 15.00
CA GLU A 44 -5.90 -11.91 15.36
C GLU A 44 -6.38 -10.45 15.28
N GLY A 45 -7.60 -10.27 14.77
CA GLY A 45 -8.20 -8.94 14.59
C GLY A 45 -7.71 -8.17 13.35
N HIS A 46 -6.80 -8.73 12.55
CA HIS A 46 -6.40 -8.17 11.25
C HIS A 46 -6.89 -9.03 10.09
N GLN A 47 -7.74 -8.46 9.24
CA GLN A 47 -8.24 -9.12 8.04
C GLN A 47 -7.84 -8.35 6.78
N PRO A 48 -6.91 -8.89 5.96
CA PRO A 48 -6.49 -8.28 4.71
C PRO A 48 -7.66 -8.21 3.72
N ARG A 49 -7.78 -7.11 2.97
CA ARG A 49 -8.87 -6.90 2.01
C ARG A 49 -8.46 -5.92 0.91
N SER A 50 -9.04 -6.09 -0.29
CA SER A 50 -8.93 -5.17 -1.44
C SER A 50 -7.50 -4.75 -1.83
N TYR A 51 -6.47 -5.50 -1.41
CA TYR A 51 -5.06 -5.22 -1.70
C TYR A 51 -4.58 -5.85 -2.99
N GLN A 52 -5.32 -6.82 -3.51
CA GLN A 52 -5.06 -7.45 -4.80
C GLN A 52 -5.68 -6.62 -5.93
N GLY A 53 -5.09 -6.68 -7.11
CA GLY A 53 -5.62 -6.01 -8.29
C GLY A 53 -4.61 -5.96 -9.44
N LEU A 54 -5.08 -5.49 -10.59
CA LEU A 54 -4.22 -5.25 -11.73
C LEU A 54 -3.40 -3.98 -11.51
N ILE A 55 -2.11 -4.06 -11.83
CA ILE A 55 -1.18 -2.95 -11.81
C ILE A 55 -1.09 -2.38 -13.23
N ASN A 56 -1.01 -1.06 -13.38
CA ASN A 56 -0.76 -0.44 -14.68
C ASN A 56 0.75 -0.54 -14.98
N PRO A 57 1.20 -1.17 -16.08
CA PRO A 57 2.62 -1.33 -16.38
C PRO A 57 3.28 -0.05 -16.89
N MET A 58 2.49 0.96 -17.31
CA MET A 58 3.00 2.16 -17.98
C MET A 58 4.05 2.96 -17.19
N PRO A 59 3.93 3.17 -15.87
CA PRO A 59 4.96 3.87 -15.09
C PRO A 59 6.29 3.13 -15.09
N GLU A 60 6.27 1.80 -14.96
CA GLU A 60 7.47 0.96 -14.91
C GLU A 60 8.18 0.91 -16.28
N ILE A 61 7.41 0.95 -17.37
CA ILE A 61 7.93 1.01 -18.74
C ILE A 61 8.61 2.35 -19.03
N LEU A 62 8.04 3.46 -18.54
CA LEU A 62 8.57 4.80 -18.76
C LEU A 62 9.90 5.03 -18.01
N GLU A 63 10.03 4.50 -16.80
CA GLU A 63 11.26 4.63 -16.00
C GLU A 63 12.41 3.73 -16.50
N ARG A 64 12.13 2.67 -17.29
CA ARG A 64 13.14 1.69 -17.75
C ARG A 64 12.92 1.27 -19.22
N PRO A 65 13.28 2.11 -20.19
CA PRO A 65 13.22 1.76 -21.61
C PRO A 65 14.20 0.60 -21.89
N GLY A 66 13.66 -0.61 -22.06
CA GLY A 66 14.45 -1.84 -22.30
C GLY A 66 14.00 -3.07 -21.51
N LYS A 67 13.17 -2.92 -20.47
CA LYS A 67 12.63 -4.04 -19.68
C LYS A 67 11.13 -4.27 -19.87
N PHE A 68 10.57 -3.90 -21.03
CA PHE A 68 9.13 -4.01 -21.33
C PHE A 68 8.57 -5.40 -21.05
N PHE A 69 9.22 -6.46 -21.55
CA PHE A 69 8.79 -7.83 -21.32
C PHE A 69 8.86 -8.25 -19.85
N SER A 70 9.87 -7.78 -19.09
CA SER A 70 9.99 -8.11 -17.66
C SER A 70 8.97 -7.35 -16.82
N ALA A 71 8.74 -6.08 -17.11
CA ALA A 71 7.73 -5.25 -16.46
C ALA A 71 6.33 -5.79 -16.72
N LEU A 72 6.02 -6.15 -17.98
CA LEU A 72 4.74 -6.76 -18.34
C LEU A 72 4.56 -8.12 -17.65
N ARG A 73 5.61 -8.96 -17.60
CA ARG A 73 5.56 -10.25 -16.90
C ARG A 73 5.30 -10.05 -15.41
N HIS A 74 6.04 -9.14 -14.76
CA HIS A 74 5.89 -8.80 -13.34
C HIS A 74 4.51 -8.22 -13.01
N THR A 75 3.96 -7.39 -13.90
CA THR A 75 2.62 -6.82 -13.77
C THR A 75 1.53 -7.90 -13.90
N LEU A 76 1.74 -8.90 -14.75
CA LEU A 76 0.82 -10.02 -14.95
C LEU A 76 0.93 -11.08 -13.84
N THR A 77 2.12 -11.33 -13.28
CA THR A 77 2.31 -12.30 -12.18
C THR A 77 2.05 -11.69 -10.81
N SER A 78 2.30 -10.40 -10.59
CA SER A 78 2.06 -9.75 -9.31
C SER A 78 0.61 -9.32 -9.18
N ARG A 79 -0.20 -10.17 -8.54
CA ARG A 79 -1.58 -9.84 -8.17
C ARG A 79 -1.69 -8.87 -6.99
N GLU A 80 -0.57 -8.57 -6.33
CA GLU A 80 -0.54 -7.68 -5.16
C GLU A 80 -0.41 -6.21 -5.57
N LYS A 81 -1.55 -5.59 -5.86
CA LYS A 81 -1.63 -4.14 -6.14
C LYS A 81 -1.19 -3.28 -4.97
N PHE A 82 -1.31 -3.73 -3.72
CA PHE A 82 -0.80 -3.03 -2.55
C PHE A 82 -0.11 -4.00 -1.60
N TYR A 83 1.05 -3.61 -1.07
CA TYR A 83 1.84 -4.42 -0.15
C TYR A 83 2.27 -3.62 1.09
N ARG A 84 2.73 -4.32 2.13
CA ARG A 84 2.82 -3.80 3.51
C ARG A 84 3.69 -2.54 3.66
N HIS A 85 4.86 -2.54 3.03
CA HIS A 85 5.89 -1.49 3.10
C HIS A 85 6.04 -0.76 1.77
N MET A 86 4.92 -0.48 1.12
CA MET A 86 4.92 0.24 -0.15
C MET A 86 5.35 1.70 0.03
N PRO A 87 6.33 2.19 -0.75
CA PRO A 87 6.76 3.58 -0.71
C PRO A 87 5.68 4.50 -1.28
N ALA A 88 5.68 5.75 -0.80
CA ALA A 88 4.67 6.75 -1.12
C ALA A 88 4.51 6.99 -2.63
N PHE A 89 5.62 7.07 -3.37
CA PHE A 89 5.61 7.31 -4.82
C PHE A 89 4.89 6.19 -5.58
N GLU A 90 5.04 4.94 -5.13
CA GLU A 90 4.41 3.80 -5.77
C GLU A 90 2.91 3.74 -5.46
N VAL A 91 2.51 4.12 -4.23
CA VAL A 91 1.09 4.32 -3.90
C VAL A 91 0.48 5.37 -4.84
N GLN A 92 1.17 6.50 -5.04
CA GLN A 92 0.71 7.59 -5.91
C GLN A 92 0.50 7.12 -7.36
N GLN A 93 1.39 6.29 -7.89
CA GLN A 93 1.27 5.74 -9.25
C GLN A 93 0.10 4.75 -9.38
N ARG A 94 -0.30 4.08 -8.30
CA ARG A 94 -1.31 3.00 -8.30
C ARG A 94 -2.74 3.46 -7.94
N VAL A 95 -2.89 4.67 -7.40
CA VAL A 95 -4.20 5.25 -7.03
C VAL A 95 -4.59 6.38 -7.99
N PRO A 96 -5.89 6.66 -8.18
CA PRO A 96 -6.32 7.82 -8.96
C PRO A 96 -5.78 9.14 -8.37
N SER A 97 -5.43 10.10 -9.24
CA SER A 97 -4.91 11.41 -8.83
C SER A 97 -5.82 12.15 -7.85
N ARG A 98 -7.15 12.05 -8.03
CA ARG A 98 -8.14 12.61 -7.10
C ARG A 98 -8.01 12.01 -5.69
N VAL A 99 -7.80 10.70 -5.58
CA VAL A 99 -7.63 10.03 -4.28
C VAL A 99 -6.32 10.49 -3.65
N TRP A 100 -5.22 10.45 -4.39
CA TRP A 100 -3.93 10.91 -3.90
C TRP A 100 -3.99 12.36 -3.42
N ASN A 101 -4.60 13.27 -4.18
CA ASN A 101 -4.60 14.69 -3.85
C ASN A 101 -5.58 15.06 -2.73
N SER A 102 -6.65 14.29 -2.52
CA SER A 102 -7.69 14.64 -1.53
C SER A 102 -7.58 13.93 -0.19
N TYR A 103 -6.91 12.78 -0.11
CA TYR A 103 -6.88 11.99 1.13
C TYR A 103 -5.80 12.52 2.08
N PHE A 104 -6.04 12.41 3.38
CA PHE A 104 -5.01 12.68 4.37
C PHE A 104 -3.94 11.57 4.32
N LYS A 105 -2.67 11.92 4.18
CA LYS A 105 -1.56 10.97 4.07
C LYS A 105 -0.66 11.13 5.28
N PHE A 106 -0.35 10.03 5.96
CA PHE A 106 0.54 10.04 7.11
C PHE A 106 1.39 8.77 7.19
N CYS A 107 2.53 8.90 7.86
CA CYS A 107 3.40 7.81 8.25
C CYS A 107 3.87 8.03 9.69
N VAL A 108 4.39 6.98 10.30
CA VAL A 108 5.04 7.06 11.61
C VAL A 108 6.45 6.55 11.45
N GLU A 109 7.41 7.37 11.88
CA GLU A 109 8.83 7.01 11.88
C GLU A 109 9.36 6.95 13.31
N ARG A 110 10.42 6.18 13.51
CA ARG A 110 11.15 6.07 14.78
C ARG A 110 12.57 6.60 14.57
N ASN A 111 13.22 7.03 15.64
CA ASN A 111 14.64 7.35 15.62
C ASN A 111 15.43 6.22 14.90
N PRO A 112 16.28 6.55 13.91
CA PRO A 112 17.06 5.56 13.16
C PRO A 112 17.92 4.64 14.03
N TRP A 113 18.43 5.13 15.16
CA TRP A 113 19.29 4.34 16.06
C TRP A 113 18.52 3.29 16.88
N ASP A 114 17.21 3.49 17.05
CA ASP A 114 16.35 2.58 17.83
C ASP A 114 15.66 1.53 16.95
N LYS A 115 15.97 1.50 15.64
CA LYS A 115 15.27 0.75 14.61
C LYS A 115 15.87 -0.63 14.34
#